data_AF-A0A108UDA5-F1
#
_entry.id   AF-A0A108UDA5-F1
#
_cell.length_a   1.000
_cell.length_b   1.000
_cell.length_c   1.000
_cell.angle_alpha   90.00
_cell.angle_beta   90.00
_cell.angle_gamma   90.00
#
_symmetry.space_group_name_H-M   'P 1'
#
loop_
_entity.id
_entity.type
_entity.pdbx_description
1 polymer ?
#
loop_
_entity_poly.entity_id
_entity_poly.type
_entity_poly.pdbx_seq_one_letter_code
_entity_poly.pdbx_strand_id
1 'polypeptide(L)'
;MAVVGGMRAALTRTAVIAMLMLALSACVGGAVKRPAGETVVPAADAAQREAARAQRLRTGSEWSLTGRIAVSNAGKGGSGRIEWTQRGERFEVALSAPVTRQSWRLVGGPGEARLEGLEGGPRSGDNAAALLLETTGWDIPVEALGNWLRGLPAEGGAAAKLTPGPDGRPLSIEQGGWTIAYQWPASGDLPSRLDARRASARVRLIVDEWQGGAAAAPVASRDKGWESLQSNVVKLRNELATLNLDDPAGDARADLAQGRARLIGMCGFSCLTPGLERGDSEGVDGVHYLDGTSDVIEGDEHARLLEQATRYAIAYNQSLVAGLKANAASGATAAHAASASR
;
A
#
# COMPACT_ATOMS: atom_id res chain seq x y z
N MET A 1 56.11 -15.97 -78.79
CA MET A 1 54.89 -15.16 -78.61
C MET A 1 53.90 -15.94 -77.74
N ALA A 2 54.12 -16.06 -76.42
CA ALA A 2 53.22 -16.81 -75.52
C ALA A 2 53.55 -16.66 -74.02
N VAL A 3 53.60 -15.45 -73.42
CA VAL A 3 53.67 -15.31 -71.95
C VAL A 3 52.98 -14.02 -71.47
N VAL A 4 51.70 -13.81 -71.77
CA VAL A 4 50.93 -12.68 -71.18
C VAL A 4 49.51 -13.09 -70.72
N GLY A 5 49.02 -14.28 -71.08
CA GLY A 5 47.64 -14.70 -70.79
C GLY A 5 47.36 -15.25 -69.38
N GLY A 6 48.38 -15.72 -68.64
CA GLY A 6 48.17 -16.46 -67.39
C GLY A 6 47.90 -15.61 -66.14
N MET A 7 48.45 -14.39 -66.07
CA MET A 7 48.42 -13.60 -64.84
C MET A 7 47.11 -12.83 -64.64
N ARG A 8 46.38 -12.53 -65.72
CA ARG A 8 45.07 -11.85 -65.65
C ARG A 8 43.93 -12.76 -65.19
N ALA A 9 44.02 -14.07 -65.42
CA ALA A 9 43.01 -15.06 -65.02
C ALA A 9 43.09 -15.45 -63.53
N ALA A 10 44.29 -15.38 -62.93
CA ALA A 10 44.48 -15.70 -61.52
C ALA A 10 43.96 -14.58 -60.59
N LEU A 11 44.20 -13.31 -60.94
CA LEU A 11 43.70 -12.14 -60.18
C LEU A 11 42.18 -11.94 -60.27
N THR A 12 41.56 -12.35 -61.37
CA THR A 12 40.09 -12.28 -61.53
C THR A 12 39.37 -13.38 -60.73
N ARG A 13 39.97 -14.57 -60.59
CA ARG A 13 39.40 -15.65 -59.77
C ARG A 13 39.44 -15.38 -58.27
N THR A 14 40.53 -14.80 -57.75
CA THR A 14 40.60 -14.41 -56.32
C THR A 14 39.69 -13.22 -56.00
N ALA A 15 39.51 -12.26 -56.93
CA ALA A 15 38.57 -11.16 -56.76
C ALA A 15 37.10 -11.62 -56.72
N VAL A 16 36.73 -12.61 -57.54
CA VAL A 16 35.37 -13.17 -57.55
C VAL A 16 35.09 -13.98 -56.28
N ILE A 17 36.05 -14.75 -55.76
CA ILE A 17 35.88 -15.51 -54.50
C ILE A 17 35.78 -14.58 -53.28
N ALA A 18 36.57 -13.49 -53.24
CA ALA A 18 36.48 -12.49 -52.17
C ALA A 18 35.14 -11.71 -52.22
N MET A 19 34.63 -11.42 -53.41
CA MET A 19 33.33 -10.75 -53.60
C MET A 19 32.14 -11.68 -53.27
N LEU A 20 32.27 -12.99 -53.51
CA LEU A 20 31.26 -13.98 -53.12
C LEU A 20 31.24 -14.24 -51.60
N MET A 21 32.40 -14.16 -50.93
CA MET A 21 32.50 -14.26 -49.46
C MET A 21 31.89 -13.04 -48.75
N LEU A 22 32.05 -11.82 -49.29
CA LEU A 22 31.39 -10.63 -48.75
C LEU A 22 29.86 -10.63 -48.98
N ALA A 23 29.38 -11.29 -50.03
CA ALA A 23 27.95 -11.37 -50.35
C ALA A 23 27.16 -12.35 -49.46
N LEU A 24 27.81 -13.34 -48.83
CA LEU A 24 27.14 -14.29 -47.92
C LEU A 24 26.96 -13.77 -46.49
N SER A 25 27.67 -12.72 -46.08
CA SER A 25 27.55 -12.12 -44.74
C SER A 25 26.35 -11.15 -44.59
N ALA A 26 25.62 -10.85 -45.66
CA ALA A 26 24.59 -9.82 -45.66
C ALA A 26 23.15 -10.30 -45.31
N CYS A 27 22.95 -11.59 -45.02
CA CYS A 27 21.60 -12.15 -44.85
C CYS A 27 21.20 -12.57 -43.42
N VAL A 28 21.98 -12.23 -42.38
CA VAL A 28 21.57 -12.47 -40.97
C VAL A 28 21.11 -11.15 -40.31
N GLY A 29 20.37 -10.35 -41.05
CA GLY A 29 19.73 -9.11 -40.59
C GLY A 29 18.21 -9.18 -40.69
N GLY A 30 17.63 -10.37 -40.51
CA GLY A 30 16.18 -10.51 -40.40
C GLY A 30 15.70 -9.87 -39.11
N ALA A 31 15.28 -8.61 -39.16
CA ALA A 31 14.53 -7.97 -38.10
C ALA A 31 13.24 -8.76 -37.87
N VAL A 32 13.29 -9.72 -36.95
CA VAL A 32 12.11 -10.37 -36.40
C VAL A 32 11.29 -9.25 -35.78
N LYS A 33 10.12 -8.94 -36.37
CA LYS A 33 9.09 -8.14 -35.71
C LYS A 33 8.74 -8.85 -34.41
N ARG A 34 9.38 -8.43 -33.33
CA ARG A 34 8.99 -8.82 -31.98
C ARG A 34 7.57 -8.26 -31.81
N PRO A 35 6.57 -9.09 -31.46
CA PRO A 35 5.29 -8.55 -31.03
C PRO A 35 5.60 -7.58 -29.88
N ALA A 36 4.87 -6.47 -29.81
CA ALA A 36 4.99 -5.47 -28.76
C ALA A 36 4.61 -6.10 -27.40
N GLY A 37 5.54 -6.88 -26.85
CA GLY A 37 5.57 -7.33 -25.47
C GLY A 37 6.31 -6.27 -24.68
N GLU A 38 5.74 -5.90 -23.55
CA GLU A 38 6.23 -4.98 -22.53
C GLU A 38 7.74 -4.73 -22.62
N THR A 39 8.11 -3.46 -22.77
CA THR A 39 9.49 -3.00 -22.74
C THR A 39 10.08 -3.23 -21.35
N VAL A 40 10.51 -4.46 -21.07
CA VAL A 40 11.37 -4.78 -19.93
C VAL A 40 12.73 -4.17 -20.26
N VAL A 41 13.08 -3.08 -19.57
CA VAL A 41 14.41 -2.48 -19.68
C VAL A 41 15.45 -3.57 -19.34
N PRO A 42 16.52 -3.74 -20.14
CA PRO A 42 17.58 -4.70 -19.80
C PRO A 42 18.06 -4.48 -18.37
N ALA A 43 18.25 -5.57 -17.61
CA ALA A 43 18.51 -5.49 -16.17
C ALA A 43 19.72 -4.61 -15.79
N ALA A 44 20.75 -4.55 -16.65
CA ALA A 44 21.91 -3.68 -16.46
C ALA A 44 21.56 -2.19 -16.57
N ASP A 45 20.73 -1.82 -17.56
CA ASP A 45 20.28 -0.44 -17.76
C ASP A 45 19.32 -0.01 -16.63
N ALA A 46 18.48 -0.93 -16.16
CA ALA A 46 17.58 -0.70 -15.03
C ALA A 46 18.36 -0.40 -13.73
N ALA A 47 19.39 -1.20 -13.43
CA ALA A 47 20.24 -0.99 -12.27
C ALA A 47 21.00 0.34 -12.32
N GLN A 48 21.54 0.72 -13.49
CA GLN A 48 22.23 1.99 -13.65
C GLN A 48 21.28 3.20 -13.52
N ARG A 49 20.07 3.10 -14.07
CA ARG A 49 19.03 4.14 -13.92
C ARG A 49 18.64 4.32 -12.46
N GLU A 50 18.43 3.22 -11.73
CA GLU A 50 18.12 3.28 -10.31
C GLU A 50 19.27 3.87 -9.50
N ALA A 51 20.52 3.49 -9.78
CA ALA A 51 21.68 4.07 -9.12
C ALA A 51 21.75 5.60 -9.35
N ALA A 52 21.51 6.05 -10.58
CA ALA A 52 21.47 7.47 -10.90
C ALA A 52 20.32 8.21 -10.21
N ARG A 53 19.13 7.60 -10.13
CA ARG A 53 17.98 8.14 -9.37
C ARG A 53 18.31 8.27 -7.89
N ALA A 54 18.80 7.17 -7.29
CA ALA A 54 19.15 7.12 -5.89
C ALA A 54 20.19 8.17 -5.52
N GLN A 55 21.20 8.36 -6.38
CA GLN A 55 22.21 9.39 -6.17
C GLN A 55 21.61 10.81 -6.19
N ARG A 56 20.74 11.14 -7.16
CA ARG A 56 20.06 12.45 -7.20
C ARG A 56 19.24 12.70 -5.93
N LEU A 57 18.47 11.71 -5.50
CA LEU A 57 17.62 11.85 -4.31
C LEU A 57 18.44 11.97 -3.02
N ARG A 58 19.60 11.31 -2.92
CA ARG A 58 20.49 11.48 -1.76
C ARG A 58 21.11 12.87 -1.70
N THR A 59 21.40 13.49 -2.86
CA THR A 59 21.87 14.89 -2.89
C THR A 59 20.78 15.90 -2.54
N GLY A 60 19.51 15.58 -2.82
CA GLY A 60 18.35 16.37 -2.41
C GLY A 60 17.96 16.11 -0.96
N SER A 61 18.66 16.75 -0.02
CA SER A 61 18.47 16.54 1.42
C SER A 61 17.27 17.25 2.03
N GLU A 62 16.64 18.16 1.30
CA GLU A 62 15.45 18.89 1.73
C GLU A 62 14.24 18.50 0.88
N TRP A 63 13.22 17.97 1.54
CA TRP A 63 11.97 17.58 0.91
C TRP A 63 10.85 17.55 1.94
N SER A 64 9.61 17.64 1.47
CA SER A 64 8.43 17.38 2.28
C SER A 64 7.42 16.56 1.50
N LEU A 65 6.51 15.93 2.24
CA LEU A 65 5.32 15.31 1.67
C LEU A 65 4.11 15.59 2.55
N THR A 66 2.96 15.61 1.91
CA THR A 66 1.67 15.47 2.58
C THR A 66 0.95 14.24 2.05
N GLY A 67 0.19 13.58 2.90
CA GLY A 67 -0.49 12.36 2.49
C GLY A 67 -1.45 11.81 3.52
N ARG A 68 -1.93 10.62 3.23
CA ARG A 68 -2.82 9.83 4.07
C ARG A 68 -2.10 8.58 4.55
N ILE A 69 -2.04 8.40 5.85
CA ILE A 69 -1.31 7.32 6.49
C ILE A 69 -2.25 6.43 7.31
N ALA A 70 -1.99 5.13 7.28
CA ALA A 70 -2.50 4.16 8.23
C ALA A 70 -1.33 3.43 8.87
N VAL A 71 -1.33 3.36 10.20
CA VAL A 71 -0.30 2.72 11.00
C VAL A 71 -0.94 1.74 11.96
N SER A 72 -0.31 0.60 12.16
CA SER A 72 -0.80 -0.37 13.13
C SER A 72 0.26 -1.36 13.57
N ASN A 73 0.02 -1.95 14.75
CA ASN A 73 0.77 -3.04 15.31
C ASN A 73 -0.19 -3.94 16.13
N ALA A 74 -0.22 -5.23 15.82
CA ALA A 74 -0.99 -6.25 16.54
C ALA A 74 -2.49 -5.87 16.75
N GLY A 75 -3.13 -5.34 15.70
CA GLY A 75 -4.55 -4.97 15.72
C GLY A 75 -4.86 -3.61 16.35
N LYS A 76 -3.87 -2.94 16.95
CA LYS A 76 -3.98 -1.54 17.38
C LYS A 76 -3.43 -0.66 16.28
N GLY A 77 -4.16 0.37 15.89
CA GLY A 77 -3.72 1.24 14.81
C GLY A 77 -4.56 2.51 14.72
N GLY A 78 -4.10 3.41 13.87
CA GLY A 78 -4.76 4.66 13.59
C GLY A 78 -4.52 5.09 12.16
N SER A 79 -5.42 5.92 11.67
CA SER A 79 -5.39 6.47 10.32
C SER A 79 -5.56 7.97 10.36
N GLY A 80 -4.90 8.68 9.46
CA GLY A 80 -4.93 10.12 9.47
C GLY A 80 -4.23 10.76 8.29
N ARG A 81 -4.08 12.08 8.37
CA ARG A 81 -3.19 12.84 7.51
C ARG A 81 -1.80 12.88 8.13
N ILE A 82 -0.80 12.80 7.26
CA ILE A 82 0.61 12.96 7.61
C ILE A 82 1.18 14.15 6.86
N GLU A 83 2.02 14.90 7.55
CA GLU A 83 2.91 15.89 6.98
C GLU A 83 4.32 15.53 7.43
N TRP A 84 5.23 15.36 6.48
CA TRP A 84 6.64 15.10 6.77
C TRP A 84 7.48 16.20 6.14
N THR A 85 8.41 16.75 6.90
CA THR A 85 9.45 17.64 6.39
C THR A 85 10.82 17.11 6.78
N GLN A 86 11.68 16.88 5.81
CA GLN A 86 13.07 16.47 5.99
C GLN A 86 14.01 17.63 5.67
N ARG A 87 15.02 17.84 6.52
CA ARG A 87 16.13 18.77 6.30
C ARG A 87 17.44 18.11 6.72
N GLY A 88 18.15 17.50 5.76
CA GLY A 88 19.34 16.71 6.07
C GLY A 88 18.97 15.50 6.93
N GLU A 89 19.65 15.33 8.06
CA GLU A 89 19.37 14.25 9.02
C GLU A 89 18.23 14.58 9.99
N ARG A 90 17.75 15.83 9.99
CA ARG A 90 16.62 16.26 10.81
C ARG A 90 15.30 16.09 10.08
N PHE A 91 14.26 15.79 10.84
CA PHE A 91 12.91 15.66 10.31
C PHE A 91 11.86 16.18 11.29
N GLU A 92 10.70 16.51 10.75
CA GLU A 92 9.47 16.78 11.49
C GLU A 92 8.34 15.98 10.85
N VAL A 93 7.62 15.22 11.67
CA VAL A 93 6.42 14.47 11.29
C VAL A 93 5.25 14.97 12.10
N ALA A 94 4.19 15.40 11.43
CA ALA A 94 2.90 15.66 12.06
C ALA A 94 1.88 14.62 11.57
N LEU A 95 1.14 14.02 12.50
CA LEU A 95 0.02 13.13 12.21
C LEU A 95 -1.25 13.69 12.83
N SER A 96 -2.32 13.75 12.05
CA SER A 96 -3.66 14.11 12.55
C SER A 96 -4.68 13.05 12.15
N ALA A 97 -5.39 12.51 13.12
CA ALA A 97 -6.40 11.47 12.95
C ALA A 97 -7.79 12.04 13.29
N PRO A 98 -8.59 12.47 12.29
CA PRO A 98 -9.86 13.16 12.54
C PRO A 98 -10.86 12.35 13.36
N VAL A 99 -10.92 11.03 13.13
CA VAL A 99 -11.87 10.12 13.78
C VAL A 99 -11.59 10.00 15.28
N THR A 100 -10.31 9.86 15.65
CA THR A 100 -9.89 9.75 17.06
C THR A 100 -9.67 11.11 17.71
N ARG A 101 -9.70 12.20 16.94
CA ARG A 101 -9.30 13.56 17.33
C ARG A 101 -7.90 13.62 17.95
N GLN A 102 -7.04 12.65 17.61
CA GLN A 102 -5.66 12.62 18.06
C GLN A 102 -4.77 13.29 17.01
N SER A 103 -3.91 14.20 17.46
CA SER A 103 -2.88 14.82 16.63
C SER A 103 -1.59 14.92 17.41
N TRP A 104 -0.47 14.60 16.78
CA TRP A 104 0.84 14.69 17.40
C TRP A 104 1.92 15.12 16.42
N ARG A 105 3.02 15.64 16.94
CA ARG A 105 4.21 16.05 16.19
C ARG A 105 5.44 15.39 16.79
N LEU A 106 6.24 14.74 15.94
CA LEU A 106 7.54 14.18 16.25
C LEU A 106 8.61 14.95 15.48
N VAL A 107 9.53 15.59 16.20
CA VAL A 107 10.77 16.15 15.64
C VAL A 107 11.90 15.20 16.01
N GLY A 108 12.80 14.93 15.07
CA GLY A 108 13.92 14.03 15.31
C GLY A 108 15.16 14.39 14.49
N GLY A 109 16.30 13.93 14.96
CA GLY A 109 17.60 14.06 14.32
C GLY A 109 18.69 13.33 15.12
N PRO A 110 19.97 13.47 14.73
CA PRO A 110 21.07 12.83 15.45
C PRO A 110 21.10 13.21 16.94
N GLY A 111 20.84 12.25 17.82
CA GLY A 111 20.90 12.42 19.27
C GLY A 111 19.79 13.28 19.88
N GLU A 112 18.74 13.62 19.11
CA GLU A 112 17.63 14.42 19.61
C GLU A 112 16.29 13.94 19.03
N ALA A 113 15.29 13.86 19.91
CA ALA A 113 13.90 13.60 19.57
C ALA A 113 12.97 14.36 20.51
N ARG A 114 11.84 14.83 19.97
CA ARG A 114 10.78 15.47 20.73
C ARG A 114 9.42 15.10 20.18
N LEU A 115 8.54 14.62 21.04
CA LEU A 115 7.16 14.24 20.72
C LEU A 115 6.18 15.10 21.52
N GLU A 116 5.23 15.73 20.85
CA GLU A 116 4.22 16.61 21.45
C GLU A 116 2.81 16.36 20.87
N GLY A 117 1.77 16.86 21.54
CA GLY A 117 0.36 16.72 21.13
C GLY A 117 -0.38 15.51 21.73
N LEU A 118 0.32 14.65 22.47
CA LEU A 118 -0.27 13.52 23.20
C LEU A 118 -0.52 13.86 24.67
N GLU A 119 -1.40 13.10 25.31
CA GLU A 119 -1.67 13.19 26.73
C GLU A 119 -0.38 13.00 27.55
N GLY A 120 -0.25 13.75 28.65
CA GLY A 120 0.98 13.79 29.45
C GLY A 120 2.02 14.81 28.98
N GLY A 121 1.75 15.58 27.92
CA GLY A 121 2.59 16.70 27.48
C GLY A 121 3.81 16.28 26.63
N PRO A 122 4.69 17.25 26.32
CA PRO A 122 5.85 16.99 25.47
C PRO A 122 6.86 16.06 26.14
N ARG A 123 7.41 15.13 25.36
CA ARG A 123 8.46 14.18 25.77
C ARG A 123 9.68 14.37 24.87
N SER A 124 10.87 14.12 25.40
CA SER A 124 12.12 14.21 24.66
C SER A 124 13.02 13.03 24.96
N GLY A 125 13.87 12.68 24.00
CA GLY A 125 14.85 11.60 24.09
C GLY A 125 15.96 11.80 23.07
N ASP A 126 16.84 10.82 22.95
CA ASP A 126 17.94 10.78 21.99
C ASP A 126 17.63 9.93 20.74
N ASN A 127 16.53 9.16 20.78
CA ASN A 127 16.09 8.27 19.72
C ASN A 127 14.59 8.43 19.44
N ALA A 128 14.24 8.78 18.20
CA ALA A 128 12.86 9.08 17.83
C ALA A 128 11.99 7.83 17.74
N ALA A 129 12.53 6.70 17.27
CA ALA A 129 11.82 5.43 17.23
C ALA A 129 11.48 4.91 18.63
N ALA A 130 12.42 5.00 19.58
CA ALA A 130 12.20 4.62 20.98
C ALA A 130 11.14 5.52 21.64
N LEU A 131 11.25 6.84 21.45
CA LEU A 131 10.29 7.81 21.97
C LEU A 131 8.87 7.56 21.45
N LEU A 132 8.74 7.24 20.15
CA LEU A 132 7.47 6.90 19.52
C LEU A 132 6.90 5.59 20.07
N LEU A 133 7.75 4.57 20.22
CA LEU A 133 7.36 3.26 20.77
C LEU A 133 6.86 3.39 22.20
N GLU A 134 7.60 4.07 23.07
CA GLU A 134 7.24 4.25 24.49
C GLU A 134 5.92 4.99 24.65
N THR A 135 5.66 5.96 23.77
CA THR A 135 4.48 6.84 23.91
C THR A 135 3.24 6.28 23.21
N THR A 136 3.40 5.60 22.08
CA THR A 136 2.27 5.16 21.22
C THR A 136 2.16 3.64 21.06
N GLY A 137 3.20 2.89 21.43
CA GLY A 137 3.33 1.47 21.16
C GLY A 137 3.74 1.14 19.72
N TRP A 138 4.05 2.14 18.90
CA TRP A 138 4.43 1.96 17.50
C TRP A 138 5.94 1.76 17.35
N ASP A 139 6.33 0.54 17.02
CA ASP A 139 7.70 0.16 16.70
C ASP A 139 7.98 0.41 15.21
N ILE A 140 8.25 1.67 14.87
CA ILE A 140 8.49 2.13 13.49
C ILE A 140 9.85 2.81 13.42
N PRO A 141 10.76 2.37 12.53
CA PRO A 141 12.06 2.98 12.38
C PRO A 141 11.93 4.27 11.57
N VAL A 142 11.57 5.37 12.23
CA VAL A 142 11.29 6.67 11.59
C VAL A 142 12.49 7.20 10.80
N GLU A 143 13.72 6.96 11.25
CA GLU A 143 14.94 7.34 10.52
C GLU A 143 15.09 6.57 9.20
N ALA A 144 14.82 5.25 9.24
CA ALA A 144 14.82 4.43 8.02
C ALA A 144 13.67 4.80 7.09
N LEU A 145 12.51 5.15 7.66
CA LEU A 145 11.32 5.55 6.92
C LEU A 145 11.59 6.77 6.05
N GLY A 146 12.37 7.76 6.50
CA GLY A 146 12.75 8.92 5.66
C GLY A 146 13.44 8.55 4.34
N ASN A 147 14.23 7.46 4.34
CA ASN A 147 14.81 6.92 3.11
C ASN A 147 13.81 6.06 2.33
N TRP A 148 13.10 5.17 3.02
CA TRP A 148 12.11 4.31 2.39
C TRP A 148 10.97 5.09 1.72
N LEU A 149 10.55 6.23 2.26
CA LEU A 149 9.53 7.10 1.67
C LEU A 149 9.90 7.55 0.25
N ARG A 150 11.19 7.70 -0.04
CA ARG A 150 11.73 8.08 -1.35
C ARG A 150 12.14 6.87 -2.21
N GLY A 151 11.84 5.65 -1.75
CA GLY A 151 12.26 4.41 -2.39
C GLY A 151 13.77 4.19 -2.31
N LEU A 152 14.43 4.64 -1.23
CA LEU A 152 15.86 4.45 -1.01
C LEU A 152 16.09 3.48 0.14
N PRO A 153 17.09 2.58 0.08
CA PRO A 153 17.56 1.87 1.25
C PRO A 153 18.01 2.83 2.34
N ALA A 154 17.69 2.51 3.60
CA ALA A 154 18.22 3.22 4.74
C ALA A 154 19.75 3.04 4.85
N GLU A 155 20.44 4.10 5.22
CA GLU A 155 21.90 4.08 5.44
C GLU A 155 22.23 3.62 6.88
N GLY A 156 23.42 3.05 7.08
CA GLY A 156 23.90 2.64 8.40
C GLY A 156 23.20 1.43 9.04
N GLY A 157 22.31 0.75 8.32
CA GLY A 157 21.51 -0.38 8.82
C GLY A 157 21.83 -1.73 8.19
N ALA A 158 20.89 -2.66 8.33
CA ALA A 158 20.94 -3.97 7.67
C ALA A 158 21.05 -3.85 6.15
N ALA A 159 21.65 -4.84 5.50
CA ALA A 159 21.70 -4.92 4.04
C ALA A 159 20.28 -4.88 3.45
N ALA A 160 20.11 -4.10 2.39
CA ALA A 160 18.85 -4.02 1.66
C ALA A 160 18.87 -4.92 0.42
N LYS A 161 17.74 -5.55 0.13
CA LYS A 161 17.49 -6.27 -1.12
C LYS A 161 16.40 -5.53 -1.90
N LEU A 162 16.73 -5.14 -3.12
CA LEU A 162 15.82 -4.43 -4.01
C LEU A 162 15.23 -5.40 -5.04
N THR A 163 13.92 -5.31 -5.25
CA THR A 163 13.27 -5.93 -6.40
C THR A 163 13.03 -4.85 -7.44
N PRO A 164 13.73 -4.87 -8.59
CA PRO A 164 13.59 -3.84 -9.62
C PRO A 164 12.25 -3.98 -10.35
N GLY A 165 11.67 -2.84 -10.71
CA GLY A 165 10.52 -2.74 -11.60
C GLY A 165 10.90 -2.64 -13.08
N PRO A 166 9.89 -2.67 -13.97
CA PRO A 166 10.11 -2.63 -15.42
C PRO A 166 10.78 -1.34 -15.91
N ASP A 167 10.65 -0.25 -15.16
CA ASP A 167 11.24 1.07 -15.41
C ASP A 167 12.56 1.31 -14.65
N GLY A 168 13.02 0.32 -13.90
CA GLY A 168 14.20 0.37 -13.03
C GLY A 168 13.93 0.83 -11.59
N ARG A 169 12.80 1.48 -11.31
CA ARG A 169 12.45 1.91 -9.95
C ARG A 169 12.11 0.68 -9.08
N PRO A 170 12.39 0.68 -7.77
CA PRO A 170 12.16 -0.51 -6.95
C PRO A 170 10.65 -0.77 -6.79
N LEU A 171 10.21 -1.99 -7.10
CA LEU A 171 8.88 -2.48 -6.73
C LEU A 171 8.82 -2.81 -5.24
N SER A 172 9.93 -3.30 -4.68
CA SER A 172 10.07 -3.51 -3.25
C SER A 172 11.50 -3.35 -2.73
N ILE A 173 11.58 -3.01 -1.45
CA ILE A 173 12.81 -3.03 -0.64
C ILE A 173 12.57 -3.96 0.54
N GLU A 174 13.45 -4.92 0.75
CA GLU A 174 13.53 -5.70 1.99
C GLU A 174 14.73 -5.23 2.80
N GLN A 175 14.52 -4.74 4.03
CA GLN A 175 15.60 -4.25 4.89
C GLN A 175 15.21 -4.31 6.37
N GLY A 176 16.08 -4.83 7.25
CA GLY A 176 15.85 -4.82 8.70
C GLY A 176 14.57 -5.57 9.14
N GLY A 177 14.20 -6.63 8.41
CA GLY A 177 12.97 -7.39 8.61
C GLY A 177 11.70 -6.72 8.08
N TRP A 178 11.81 -5.52 7.50
CA TRP A 178 10.71 -4.86 6.80
C TRP A 178 10.68 -5.27 5.34
N THR A 179 9.48 -5.46 4.81
CA THR A 179 9.20 -5.48 3.38
C THR A 179 8.41 -4.23 3.03
N ILE A 180 8.96 -3.40 2.14
CA ILE A 180 8.37 -2.15 1.69
C ILE A 180 8.02 -2.32 0.21
N ALA A 181 6.75 -2.22 -0.13
CA ALA A 181 6.26 -2.25 -1.51
C ALA A 181 5.88 -0.85 -1.99
N TYR A 182 6.12 -0.58 -3.27
CA TYR A 182 5.95 0.75 -3.86
C TYR A 182 4.95 0.75 -5.00
N GLN A 183 4.25 1.87 -5.16
CA GLN A 183 3.63 2.24 -6.42
C GLN A 183 4.16 3.60 -6.85
N TRP A 184 4.38 3.73 -8.15
CA TRP A 184 5.02 4.88 -8.75
C TRP A 184 4.08 5.61 -9.69
N PRO A 185 4.16 6.94 -9.78
CA PRO A 185 3.53 7.68 -10.87
C PRO A 185 4.15 7.31 -12.23
N ALA A 186 3.42 7.56 -13.32
CA ALA A 186 3.90 7.31 -14.68
C ALA A 186 5.20 8.05 -15.01
N SER A 187 5.41 9.22 -14.39
CA SER A 187 6.64 10.01 -14.45
C SER A 187 7.03 10.53 -13.07
N GLY A 188 8.32 10.76 -12.84
CA GLY A 188 8.85 11.29 -11.58
C GLY A 188 9.69 10.28 -10.79
N ASP A 189 10.50 10.80 -9.89
CA ASP A 189 11.51 10.03 -9.15
C ASP A 189 11.03 9.58 -7.75
N LEU A 190 9.81 9.94 -7.34
CA LEU A 190 9.26 9.70 -6.00
C LEU A 190 8.00 8.81 -6.03
N PRO A 191 7.79 7.90 -5.06
CA PRO A 191 6.60 7.04 -5.02
C PRO A 191 5.31 7.81 -4.76
N SER A 192 4.19 7.33 -5.31
CA SER A 192 2.84 7.81 -4.96
C SER A 192 2.22 7.01 -3.81
N ARG A 193 2.73 5.80 -3.56
CA ARG A 193 2.26 4.93 -2.48
C ARG A 193 3.37 4.05 -1.93
N LEU A 194 3.30 3.80 -0.62
CA LEU A 194 4.16 2.88 0.10
C LEU A 194 3.32 1.97 1.01
N ASP A 195 3.62 0.67 1.00
CA ASP A 195 3.08 -0.32 1.95
C ASP A 195 4.27 -1.05 2.62
N ALA A 196 4.57 -0.73 3.86
CA ALA A 196 5.64 -1.35 4.66
C ALA A 196 5.08 -2.33 5.71
N ARG A 197 5.73 -3.48 5.90
CA ARG A 197 5.28 -4.52 6.83
C ARG A 197 6.46 -5.19 7.53
N ARG A 198 6.33 -5.46 8.84
CA ARG A 198 7.23 -6.30 9.64
C ARG A 198 6.43 -7.01 10.73
N ALA A 199 6.36 -8.34 10.67
CA ALA A 199 5.53 -9.14 11.58
C ALA A 199 4.09 -8.58 11.69
N SER A 200 3.67 -8.12 12.86
CA SER A 200 2.36 -7.50 13.11
C SER A 200 2.31 -6.00 12.81
N ALA A 201 3.46 -5.34 12.64
CA ALA A 201 3.57 -3.93 12.34
C ALA A 201 3.40 -3.68 10.84
N ARG A 202 2.62 -2.67 10.48
CA ARG A 202 2.40 -2.28 9.10
C ARG A 202 2.16 -0.77 9.00
N VAL A 203 2.62 -0.20 7.89
CA VAL A 203 2.46 1.22 7.55
C VAL A 203 2.00 1.29 6.09
N ARG A 204 0.93 2.03 5.84
CA ARG A 204 0.42 2.31 4.50
C ARG A 204 0.35 3.81 4.32
N LEU A 205 0.95 4.31 3.25
CA LEU A 205 0.98 5.71 2.90
C LEU A 205 0.51 5.90 1.46
N ILE A 206 -0.45 6.79 1.27
CA ILE A 206 -0.74 7.39 -0.03
C ILE A 206 -0.23 8.82 0.03
N VAL A 207 0.66 9.17 -0.90
CA VAL A 207 1.21 10.53 -0.99
C VAL A 207 0.28 11.37 -1.85
N ASP A 208 -0.17 12.48 -1.29
CA ASP A 208 -1.00 13.46 -2.00
C ASP A 208 -0.10 14.47 -2.72
N GLU A 209 0.97 14.93 -2.07
CA GLU A 209 1.90 15.91 -2.64
C GLU A 209 3.33 15.70 -2.14
N TRP A 210 4.30 15.93 -3.03
CA TRP A 210 5.73 16.04 -2.72
C TRP A 210 6.23 17.46 -3.00
N GLN A 211 7.15 17.96 -2.18
CA GLN A 211 7.86 19.22 -2.43
C GLN A 211 9.37 19.04 -2.19
N GLY A 212 10.22 19.68 -3.00
CA GLY A 212 11.69 19.60 -2.87
C GLY A 212 12.31 18.28 -3.38
N GLY A 213 13.61 18.07 -3.09
CA GLY A 213 14.30 16.77 -3.22
C GLY A 213 14.44 16.12 -4.61
N ALA A 214 14.25 16.87 -5.71
CA ALA A 214 14.06 16.41 -7.10
C ALA A 214 12.59 16.20 -7.54
N ALA A 215 11.67 17.00 -6.99
CA ALA A 215 10.33 17.18 -7.53
C ALA A 215 10.29 18.16 -8.72
N ALA A 216 9.74 17.70 -9.84
CA ALA A 216 8.79 18.43 -10.71
C ALA A 216 8.10 17.37 -11.60
N ALA A 217 6.77 17.35 -11.79
CA ALA A 217 5.85 18.47 -11.96
C ALA A 217 4.80 18.57 -10.84
N PRO A 218 4.18 19.77 -10.67
CA PRO A 218 2.94 19.85 -9.91
C PRO A 218 1.97 18.83 -10.50
N VAL A 219 1.32 18.05 -9.64
CA VAL A 219 0.06 17.42 -10.02
C VAL A 219 -0.85 18.60 -10.30
N ALA A 220 -0.99 18.96 -11.59
CA ALA A 220 -2.00 19.90 -12.00
C ALA A 220 -3.30 19.41 -11.40
N SER A 221 -3.90 20.23 -10.55
CA SER A 221 -5.29 20.07 -10.14
C SER A 221 -6.12 20.06 -11.42
N ARG A 222 -6.35 18.86 -11.94
CA ARG A 222 -7.30 18.59 -12.99
C ARG A 222 -8.01 17.34 -12.56
N ASP A 223 -9.19 17.61 -12.01
CA ASP A 223 -10.29 16.68 -11.85
C ASP A 223 -10.37 15.70 -13.03
N LYS A 224 -10.79 14.48 -12.69
CA LYS A 224 -11.25 13.38 -13.56
C LYS A 224 -10.14 12.50 -14.14
N GLY A 225 -9.92 11.35 -13.49
CA GLY A 225 -9.21 10.23 -14.12
C GLY A 225 -8.91 9.04 -13.22
N TRP A 226 -8.65 9.23 -11.93
CA TRP A 226 -8.35 8.11 -11.01
C TRP A 226 -9.59 7.56 -10.28
N GLU A 227 -10.71 8.29 -10.31
CA GLU A 227 -12.01 7.86 -9.76
C GLU A 227 -12.54 6.55 -10.38
N SER A 228 -12.05 6.16 -11.56
CA SER A 228 -12.51 4.97 -12.29
C SER A 228 -11.78 3.67 -11.93
N LEU A 229 -10.74 3.71 -11.08
CA LEU A 229 -10.22 2.51 -10.41
C LEU A 229 -10.64 2.50 -8.94
N GLN A 230 -11.95 2.68 -8.77
CA GLN A 230 -12.78 2.38 -7.59
C GLN A 230 -12.28 3.00 -6.27
N SER A 231 -12.43 4.32 -6.16
CA SER A 231 -12.34 5.03 -4.87
C SER A 231 -13.15 4.30 -3.80
N ASN A 232 -12.57 4.17 -2.61
CA ASN A 232 -13.25 3.54 -1.47
C ASN A 232 -14.53 4.30 -1.08
N VAL A 233 -14.58 5.61 -1.37
CA VAL A 233 -15.80 6.42 -1.22
C VAL A 233 -16.93 5.86 -2.07
N VAL A 234 -16.69 5.63 -3.37
CA VAL A 234 -17.73 5.18 -4.31
C VAL A 234 -18.19 3.76 -3.97
N LYS A 235 -17.25 2.86 -3.69
CA LYS A 235 -17.53 1.49 -3.26
C LYS A 235 -18.41 1.47 -2.01
N LEU A 236 -17.98 2.16 -0.96
CA LEU A 236 -18.70 2.16 0.31
C LEU A 236 -20.06 2.84 0.20
N ARG A 237 -20.15 3.93 -0.56
CA ARG A 237 -21.45 4.60 -0.83
C ARG A 237 -22.43 3.66 -1.50
N ASN A 238 -21.98 2.94 -2.53
CA ASN A 238 -22.83 1.99 -3.27
C ASN A 238 -23.21 0.79 -2.40
N GLU A 239 -22.26 0.28 -1.61
CA GLU A 239 -22.50 -0.82 -0.68
C GLU A 239 -23.57 -0.44 0.35
N LEU A 240 -23.41 0.71 1.02
CA LEU A 240 -24.35 1.20 2.02
C LEU A 240 -25.72 1.54 1.44
N ALA A 241 -25.81 1.90 0.16
CA ALA A 241 -27.08 2.15 -0.52
C ALA A 241 -27.94 0.87 -0.69
N THR A 242 -27.35 -0.32 -0.51
CA THR A 242 -28.08 -1.60 -0.54
C THR A 242 -28.66 -2.00 0.81
N LEU A 243 -28.32 -1.29 1.89
CA LEU A 243 -28.64 -1.64 3.27
C LEU A 243 -29.71 -0.70 3.84
N ASN A 244 -30.50 -1.18 4.81
CA ASN A 244 -31.41 -0.32 5.54
C ASN A 244 -30.68 0.31 6.73
N LEU A 245 -30.02 1.44 6.48
CA LEU A 245 -29.24 2.16 7.49
C LEU A 245 -30.08 2.63 8.70
N ASP A 246 -31.41 2.74 8.54
CA ASP A 246 -32.33 3.19 9.59
C ASP A 246 -32.83 2.04 10.48
N ASP A 247 -32.85 0.78 9.99
CA ASP A 247 -33.21 -0.40 10.79
C ASP A 247 -32.26 -1.61 10.55
N PRO A 248 -31.01 -1.53 11.05
CA PRO A 248 -30.06 -2.65 10.93
C PRO A 248 -30.54 -3.93 11.63
N ALA A 249 -31.36 -3.78 12.69
CA ALA A 249 -31.93 -4.92 13.41
C ALA A 249 -33.02 -5.63 12.60
N GLY A 250 -33.79 -4.88 11.80
CA GLY A 250 -34.74 -5.39 10.82
C GLY A 250 -34.06 -6.21 9.75
N ASP A 251 -32.97 -5.69 9.16
CA ASP A 251 -32.16 -6.42 8.18
C ASP A 251 -31.63 -7.74 8.77
N ALA A 252 -31.07 -7.72 9.98
CA ALA A 252 -30.59 -8.93 10.65
C ALA A 252 -31.70 -9.97 10.89
N ARG A 253 -32.90 -9.54 11.29
CA ARG A 253 -34.06 -10.44 11.46
C ARG A 253 -34.52 -11.04 10.12
N ALA A 254 -34.53 -10.23 9.05
CA ALA A 254 -34.90 -10.69 7.72
C ALA A 254 -33.90 -11.73 7.18
N ASP A 255 -32.61 -11.50 7.41
CA ASP A 255 -31.54 -12.41 7.03
C ASP A 255 -31.66 -13.75 7.77
N LEU A 256 -31.87 -13.74 9.09
CA LEU A 256 -32.09 -14.96 9.88
C LEU A 256 -33.34 -15.74 9.43
N ALA A 257 -34.42 -15.05 9.11
CA ALA A 257 -35.64 -15.69 8.61
C ALA A 257 -35.42 -16.41 7.26
N GLN A 258 -34.43 -15.97 6.48
CA GLN A 258 -33.99 -16.61 5.23
C GLN A 258 -32.89 -17.65 5.45
N GLY A 259 -32.51 -17.94 6.70
CA GLY A 259 -31.42 -18.85 7.03
C GLY A 259 -30.03 -18.30 6.68
N ARG A 260 -29.88 -16.97 6.60
CA ARG A 260 -28.60 -16.31 6.36
C ARG A 260 -28.04 -15.76 7.66
N ALA A 261 -27.05 -16.44 8.25
CA ALA A 261 -26.38 -16.00 9.46
C ALA A 261 -24.97 -15.44 9.16
N ARG A 262 -24.87 -14.36 8.36
CA ARG A 262 -23.58 -13.73 8.02
C ARG A 262 -23.38 -12.42 8.77
N LEU A 263 -22.29 -12.29 9.51
CA LEU A 263 -21.94 -11.03 10.18
C LEU A 263 -21.53 -9.97 9.16
N ILE A 264 -21.74 -8.71 9.49
CA ILE A 264 -21.19 -7.57 8.74
C ILE A 264 -19.79 -7.29 9.25
N GLY A 265 -18.83 -7.44 8.34
CA GLY A 265 -17.43 -7.14 8.58
C GLY A 265 -17.04 -5.82 7.94
N MET A 266 -16.06 -5.17 8.53
CA MET A 266 -15.42 -3.98 7.96
C MET A 266 -13.93 -4.24 7.85
N CYS A 267 -13.39 -4.00 6.67
CA CYS A 267 -11.97 -4.13 6.40
C CYS A 267 -11.30 -2.76 6.48
N GLY A 268 -10.15 -2.73 7.12
CA GLY A 268 -9.21 -1.63 6.95
C GLY A 268 -7.83 -2.21 7.00
N PHE A 269 -7.20 -2.03 8.15
CA PHE A 269 -5.90 -2.61 8.42
C PHE A 269 -5.95 -4.14 8.62
N SER A 270 -6.98 -4.56 9.32
CA SER A 270 -7.48 -5.92 9.47
C SER A 270 -8.97 -5.88 9.26
N CYS A 271 -9.57 -7.02 8.91
CA CYS A 271 -11.01 -7.10 8.88
C CYS A 271 -11.55 -7.46 10.26
N LEU A 272 -12.57 -6.74 10.71
CA LEU A 272 -13.17 -6.83 12.03
C LEU A 272 -14.68 -7.02 11.86
N THR A 273 -15.34 -7.61 12.85
CA THR A 273 -16.80 -7.69 12.96
C THR A 273 -17.24 -6.87 14.17
N PRO A 274 -17.57 -5.58 13.98
CA PRO A 274 -17.87 -4.67 15.07
C PRO A 274 -19.06 -5.14 15.92
N GLY A 275 -19.04 -4.80 17.21
CA GLY A 275 -20.18 -5.00 18.12
C GLY A 275 -20.26 -6.37 18.81
N LEU A 276 -19.27 -7.25 18.62
CA LEU A 276 -19.28 -8.61 19.17
C LEU A 276 -18.33 -8.80 20.37
N GLU A 277 -18.73 -9.68 21.28
CA GLU A 277 -17.91 -10.16 22.40
C GLU A 277 -17.22 -11.49 22.06
N ARG A 278 -16.31 -11.92 22.94
CA ARG A 278 -15.55 -13.15 22.76
C ARG A 278 -16.47 -14.37 22.89
N GLY A 279 -16.66 -15.12 21.81
CA GLY A 279 -17.52 -16.30 21.77
C GLY A 279 -18.81 -16.12 20.96
N ASP A 280 -19.08 -14.92 20.43
CA ASP A 280 -20.27 -14.60 19.63
C ASP A 280 -20.23 -15.12 18.18
N SER A 281 -19.59 -16.27 17.93
CA SER A 281 -19.47 -16.88 16.59
C SER A 281 -20.28 -18.17 16.41
N GLU A 282 -20.99 -18.61 17.44
CA GLU A 282 -21.78 -19.85 17.37
C GLU A 282 -23.01 -19.67 16.47
N GLY A 283 -23.17 -20.56 15.49
CA GLY A 283 -24.27 -20.51 14.52
C GLY A 283 -24.12 -19.45 13.42
N VAL A 284 -22.93 -18.83 13.28
CA VAL A 284 -22.60 -17.88 12.20
C VAL A 284 -22.01 -18.64 11.00
N ASP A 285 -22.55 -18.38 9.82
CA ASP A 285 -22.19 -19.08 8.56
C ASP A 285 -21.15 -18.31 7.73
N GLY A 286 -20.77 -17.10 8.14
CA GLY A 286 -19.69 -16.35 7.51
C GLY A 286 -19.71 -14.85 7.83
N VAL A 287 -18.90 -14.10 7.08
CA VAL A 287 -18.83 -12.64 7.18
C VAL A 287 -19.06 -12.03 5.79
N HIS A 288 -19.82 -10.95 5.73
CA HIS A 288 -20.00 -10.07 4.58
C HIS A 288 -19.20 -8.79 4.83
N TYR A 289 -18.08 -8.62 4.10
CA TYR A 289 -17.23 -7.45 4.26
C TYR A 289 -17.73 -6.32 3.38
N LEU A 290 -18.04 -5.17 4.00
CA LEU A 290 -18.50 -3.99 3.27
C LEU A 290 -17.39 -3.46 2.36
N ASP A 291 -17.64 -3.46 1.05
CA ASP A 291 -16.67 -2.95 0.07
C ASP A 291 -16.43 -1.45 0.27
N GLY A 292 -15.21 -0.99 -0.02
CA GLY A 292 -14.80 0.38 0.21
C GLY A 292 -14.51 0.72 1.67
N THR A 293 -14.63 -0.22 2.61
CA THR A 293 -14.04 -0.02 3.93
C THR A 293 -12.51 -0.06 3.81
N SER A 294 -11.82 0.90 4.44
CA SER A 294 -10.36 1.02 4.39
C SER A 294 -9.83 1.72 5.64
N ASP A 295 -8.57 1.44 5.97
CA ASP A 295 -7.81 2.17 6.99
C ASP A 295 -7.21 3.47 6.45
N VAL A 296 -7.21 3.72 5.15
CA VAL A 296 -6.79 5.00 4.60
C VAL A 296 -8.04 5.83 4.28
N ILE A 297 -8.24 6.91 5.04
CA ILE A 297 -9.40 7.79 4.88
C ILE A 297 -9.24 8.65 3.62
N GLU A 298 -10.24 8.62 2.74
CA GLU A 298 -10.26 9.36 1.46
C GLU A 298 -11.12 10.61 1.60
N GLY A 299 -10.68 11.54 2.44
CA GLY A 299 -11.41 12.79 2.73
C GLY A 299 -12.64 12.62 3.62
N ASP A 300 -13.37 13.72 3.82
CA ASP A 300 -14.45 13.82 4.81
C ASP A 300 -15.66 12.95 4.48
N GLU A 301 -15.95 12.76 3.19
CA GLU A 301 -17.06 11.90 2.77
C GLU A 301 -16.78 10.44 3.14
N HIS A 302 -15.57 9.95 2.87
CA HIS A 302 -15.19 8.59 3.26
C HIS A 302 -15.30 8.40 4.78
N ALA A 303 -14.85 9.38 5.55
CA ALA A 303 -14.93 9.34 7.01
C ALA A 303 -16.39 9.20 7.49
N ARG A 304 -17.32 9.98 6.92
CA ARG A 304 -18.75 9.90 7.25
C ARG A 304 -19.37 8.55 6.85
N LEU A 305 -19.01 8.02 5.68
CA LEU A 305 -19.47 6.71 5.23
C LEU A 305 -18.95 5.59 6.13
N LEU A 306 -17.68 5.64 6.55
CA LEU A 306 -17.10 4.68 7.50
C LEU A 306 -17.81 4.73 8.87
N GLU A 307 -18.18 5.92 9.34
CA GLU A 307 -18.95 6.08 10.57
C GLU A 307 -20.37 5.48 10.45
N GLN A 308 -21.06 5.72 9.32
CA GLN A 308 -22.36 5.10 9.04
C GLN A 308 -22.26 3.58 8.97
N ALA A 309 -21.28 3.05 8.22
CA ALA A 309 -21.01 1.63 8.10
C ALA A 309 -20.72 0.99 9.47
N THR A 310 -19.94 1.65 10.32
CA THR A 310 -19.61 1.17 11.67
C THR A 310 -20.86 1.06 12.53
N ARG A 311 -21.71 2.10 12.55
CA ARG A 311 -22.96 2.08 13.32
C ARG A 311 -23.91 0.98 12.85
N TYR A 312 -24.06 0.83 11.53
CA TYR A 312 -24.86 -0.24 10.94
C TYR A 312 -24.35 -1.62 11.37
N ALA A 313 -23.05 -1.89 11.16
CA ALA A 313 -22.45 -3.18 11.44
C ALA A 313 -22.60 -3.60 12.91
N ILE A 314 -22.39 -2.66 13.86
CA ILE A 314 -22.58 -2.93 15.29
C ILE A 314 -24.03 -3.36 15.57
N ALA A 315 -25.01 -2.56 15.16
CA ALA A 315 -26.41 -2.83 15.45
C ALA A 315 -26.93 -4.12 14.78
N TYR A 316 -26.53 -4.35 13.52
CA TYR A 316 -26.84 -5.58 12.79
C TYR A 316 -26.26 -6.80 13.50
N ASN A 317 -24.94 -6.81 13.77
CA ASN A 317 -24.24 -7.98 14.31
C ASN A 317 -24.78 -8.38 15.68
N GLN A 318 -25.03 -7.41 16.54
CA GLN A 318 -25.63 -7.64 17.87
C GLN A 318 -27.03 -8.24 17.74
N SER A 319 -27.84 -7.74 16.80
CA SER A 319 -29.20 -8.26 16.56
C SER A 319 -29.18 -9.67 15.99
N LEU A 320 -28.26 -9.96 15.07
CA LEU A 320 -28.07 -11.29 14.48
C LEU A 320 -27.74 -12.33 15.56
N VAL A 321 -26.73 -12.04 16.39
CA VAL A 321 -26.27 -12.95 17.45
C VAL A 321 -27.35 -13.15 18.51
N ALA A 322 -28.08 -12.09 18.88
CA ALA A 322 -29.22 -12.22 19.80
C ALA A 322 -30.31 -13.14 19.24
N GLY A 323 -30.62 -13.02 17.94
CA GLY A 323 -31.59 -13.88 17.26
C GLY A 323 -31.16 -15.35 17.21
N LEU A 324 -29.89 -15.63 16.91
CA LEU A 324 -29.34 -16.99 16.92
C LEU A 324 -29.46 -17.65 18.30
N LYS A 325 -29.10 -16.92 19.37
CA LYS A 325 -29.21 -17.40 20.76
C LYS A 325 -30.67 -17.72 21.12
N ALA A 326 -31.63 -16.88 20.69
CA ALA A 326 -33.05 -17.11 20.92
C ALA A 326 -33.57 -18.36 20.17
N ASN A 327 -33.16 -18.57 18.93
CA ASN A 327 -33.52 -19.75 18.13
C ASN A 327 -32.95 -21.06 18.71
N ALA A 328 -31.73 -21.02 19.25
CA ALA A 328 -31.13 -22.18 19.92
C ALA A 328 -31.91 -22.56 21.20
N ALA A 329 -32.29 -21.56 22.01
CA ALA A 329 -33.06 -21.77 23.23
C ALA A 329 -34.47 -22.34 22.97
N SER A 330 -35.16 -21.86 21.93
CA SER A 330 -36.49 -22.36 21.54
C SER A 330 -36.43 -23.78 20.98
N GLY A 331 -35.40 -24.12 20.20
CA GLY A 331 -35.16 -25.48 19.71
C GLY A 331 -34.91 -26.47 20.84
N ALA A 332 -34.10 -26.09 21.85
CA ALA A 332 -33.82 -26.93 23.01
C ALA A 332 -35.07 -27.18 23.88
N THR A 333 -35.93 -26.17 24.06
CA THR A 333 -37.19 -26.33 24.80
C THR A 333 -38.19 -27.22 24.07
N ALA A 334 -38.31 -27.09 22.74
CA ALA A 334 -39.16 -27.97 21.94
C ALA A 334 -38.68 -29.44 21.97
N ALA A 335 -37.37 -29.67 21.90
CA ALA A 335 -36.79 -31.00 22.00
C ALA A 335 -37.02 -31.65 23.39
N HIS A 336 -36.91 -30.86 24.46
CA HIS A 336 -37.18 -31.34 25.83
C HIS A 336 -38.67 -31.65 26.06
N ALA A 337 -39.59 -30.84 25.52
CA ALA A 337 -41.02 -31.14 25.59
C ALA A 337 -41.41 -32.41 24.82
N ALA A 338 -40.74 -32.68 23.69
CA ALA A 338 -40.96 -33.87 22.88
C ALA A 338 -40.36 -35.16 23.49
N SER A 339 -39.36 -35.05 24.38
CA SER A 339 -38.82 -36.21 25.12
C SER A 339 -39.60 -36.52 26.38
N ALA A 340 -40.20 -35.51 27.03
CA ALA A 340 -41.03 -35.69 28.23
C ALA A 340 -42.44 -36.25 27.94
N SER A 341 -42.84 -36.30 26.66
CA SER A 341 -44.14 -36.81 26.19
C SER A 341 -44.09 -38.22 25.60
N ARG A 342 -42.94 -38.91 25.70
CA ARG A 342 -42.78 -40.35 25.41
C ARG A 342 -42.59 -41.13 26.70
#